data_AF-A0A521KJ54-F1
#
_entry.id   AF-A0A521KJ54-F1
#
_cell.length_a   1.000
_cell.length_b   1.000
_cell.length_c   1.000
_cell.angle_alpha   90.00
_cell.angle_beta   90.00
_cell.angle_gamma   90.00
#
_symmetry.space_group_name_H-M   'P 1'
#
loop_
_entity.id
_entity.type
_entity.pdbx_description
1 polymer ?
#
loop_
_entity_poly.entity_id
_entity_poly.type
_entity_poly.pdbx_seq_one_letter_code
_entity_poly.pdbx_strand_id
1 'polypeptide(L)'
;MRQEMVLTDLSDLAQVMDRFPVDDRVPESMALVPVINGPSDPDAIETLAATAHDVLDAFRALLEADRLRRDGAQEDLALFRQYRDGAARAASVATRMRDAAQQASHLAGAALDGTARAEADVIAARMGRLATEAEAHAAVLQRKAAALAERDDIKQLLAEERDQEWKMEMQETLALAEGHLNARRYEEARRLLDSLVGISSVPDLNRTFRTLQNRLELVKVEAAQSALREARRCHRHQPVAALDLLEPLDLQGLPDELVRHLCGLWLEACRRIGLLGAVYYRAGFGSGAVLMPALDGTWEVVSSIGPRRWERGRRFAPQALRGARALAPIGSPVPA
;
A
#
# COMPACT_ATOMS: atom_id res chain seq x y z
N MET A 1 -24.12 22.33 -7.65
CA MET A 1 -22.75 21.81 -7.86
C MET A 1 -21.82 22.63 -6.97
N ARG A 2 -21.26 22.04 -5.91
CA ARG A 2 -20.22 22.69 -5.07
C ARG A 2 -18.87 22.30 -5.65
N GLN A 3 -18.10 23.26 -6.15
CA GLN A 3 -16.71 23.03 -6.51
C GLN A 3 -15.86 23.31 -5.27
N GLU A 4 -15.13 22.30 -4.80
CA GLU A 4 -14.04 22.50 -3.84
C GLU A 4 -12.85 23.11 -4.58
N MET A 5 -12.39 24.27 -4.09
CA MET A 5 -11.24 24.98 -4.62
C MET A 5 -10.16 24.96 -3.54
N VAL A 6 -9.05 24.28 -3.83
CA VAL A 6 -7.89 24.20 -2.94
C VAL A 6 -7.00 25.40 -3.24
N LEU A 7 -6.87 26.31 -2.28
CA LEU A 7 -6.00 27.48 -2.39
C LEU A 7 -4.57 27.07 -2.04
N THR A 8 -3.66 27.22 -2.99
CA THR A 8 -2.25 26.81 -2.86
C THR A 8 -1.32 27.96 -2.49
N ASP A 9 -1.76 29.21 -2.69
CA ASP A 9 -1.02 30.42 -2.34
C ASP A 9 -1.93 31.50 -1.75
N LEU A 10 -1.38 32.40 -0.93
CA LEU A 10 -2.07 33.59 -0.39
C LEU A 10 -2.55 34.53 -1.50
N SER A 11 -1.88 34.53 -2.65
CA SER A 11 -2.28 35.26 -3.85
C SER A 11 -3.62 34.77 -4.43
N ASP A 12 -3.93 33.48 -4.28
CA ASP A 12 -5.19 32.89 -4.76
C ASP A 12 -6.38 33.35 -3.90
N LEU A 13 -6.15 33.69 -2.63
CA LEU A 13 -7.17 34.20 -1.70
C LEU A 13 -7.74 35.54 -2.20
N ALA A 14 -6.89 36.41 -2.76
CA ALA A 14 -7.29 37.72 -3.26
C ALA A 14 -8.25 37.65 -4.46
N GLN A 15 -8.16 36.60 -5.28
CA GLN A 15 -9.05 36.42 -6.45
C GLN A 15 -10.45 35.89 -6.08
N VAL A 16 -10.60 35.35 -4.87
CA VAL A 16 -11.86 34.74 -4.40
C VAL A 16 -12.55 35.61 -3.35
N MET A 17 -11.85 36.59 -2.77
CA MET A 17 -12.42 37.53 -1.80
C MET A 17 -13.71 38.20 -2.27
N ASP A 18 -13.83 38.56 -3.56
CA ASP A 18 -15.04 39.19 -4.12
C ASP A 18 -16.26 38.24 -4.21
N ARG A 19 -16.08 36.94 -3.99
CA ARG A 19 -17.16 35.94 -4.04
C ARG A 19 -17.78 35.65 -2.68
N PHE A 20 -17.19 36.15 -1.60
CA PHE A 20 -17.78 36.03 -0.26
C PHE A 20 -18.58 37.30 0.04
N PRO A 21 -19.88 37.21 0.38
CA PRO A 21 -20.63 38.37 0.79
C PRO A 21 -19.98 38.97 2.05
N VAL A 22 -19.59 40.25 1.96
CA VAL A 22 -18.88 41.02 3.00
C VAL A 22 -19.71 41.21 4.29
N ASP A 23 -20.97 40.77 4.30
CA ASP A 23 -21.92 40.98 5.40
C ASP A 23 -21.84 39.95 6.54
N ASP A 24 -21.17 38.82 6.37
CA ASP A 24 -20.86 37.93 7.50
C ASP A 24 -19.55 38.40 8.14
N ARG A 25 -19.61 39.55 8.81
CA ARG A 25 -18.54 39.96 9.73
C ARG A 25 -18.35 38.83 10.74
N VAL A 26 -17.20 38.16 10.66
CA VAL A 26 -16.70 37.33 11.76
C VAL A 26 -16.80 38.20 13.02
N PRO A 27 -17.51 37.76 14.08
CA PRO A 27 -17.62 38.54 15.31
C PRO A 27 -16.21 38.96 15.74
N GLU A 28 -16.01 40.22 16.12
CA GLU A 28 -14.69 40.74 16.55
C GLU A 28 -14.07 39.90 17.68
N SER A 29 -14.89 39.17 18.44
CA SER A 29 -14.49 38.19 19.46
C SER A 29 -13.79 36.92 18.93
N MET A 30 -13.81 36.67 17.62
CA MET A 30 -13.16 35.53 16.97
C MET A 30 -11.95 35.94 16.11
N ALA A 31 -11.65 37.23 15.99
CA ALA A 31 -10.49 37.71 15.27
C ALA A 31 -9.23 37.63 16.16
N LEU A 32 -8.26 36.79 15.77
CA LEU A 32 -6.96 36.67 16.44
C LEU A 32 -6.12 37.96 16.36
N VAL A 33 -6.47 38.87 15.45
CA VAL A 33 -5.89 40.22 15.31
C VAL A 33 -7.03 41.20 15.01
N PRO A 34 -7.12 42.37 15.68
CA PRO A 34 -8.15 43.35 15.38
C PRO A 34 -8.02 43.86 13.95
N VAL A 35 -9.12 43.87 13.18
CA VAL A 35 -9.16 44.43 11.82
C VAL A 35 -9.50 45.92 11.93
N ILE A 36 -8.55 46.82 11.68
CA ILE A 36 -8.85 48.26 11.60
C ILE A 36 -9.58 48.53 10.28
N ASN A 37 -10.84 48.94 10.38
CA ASN A 37 -11.60 49.51 9.27
C ASN A 37 -11.74 51.03 9.49
N GLY A 38 -10.84 51.84 8.94
CA GLY A 38 -10.89 53.31 9.04
C GLY A 38 -9.54 53.99 8.75
N PRO A 39 -9.50 55.31 8.52
CA PRO A 39 -8.26 56.05 8.26
C PRO A 39 -7.28 55.83 9.41
N SER A 40 -6.06 55.41 9.07
CA SER A 40 -5.04 54.97 10.01
C SER A 40 -4.59 56.09 10.95
N ASP A 41 -5.26 56.18 12.09
CA ASP A 41 -4.80 56.96 13.23
C ASP A 41 -3.49 56.35 13.75
N PRO A 42 -2.39 57.12 13.88
CA PRO A 42 -1.12 56.62 14.41
C PRO A 42 -1.26 55.87 15.75
N ASP A 43 -2.14 56.33 16.63
CA ASP A 43 -2.42 55.70 17.93
C ASP A 43 -3.09 54.31 17.76
N ALA A 44 -3.91 54.14 16.72
CA ALA A 44 -4.52 52.85 16.39
C ALA A 44 -3.50 51.86 15.80
N ILE A 45 -2.53 52.35 15.02
CA ILE A 45 -1.40 51.54 14.53
C ILE A 45 -0.51 51.12 15.71
N GLU A 46 -0.20 52.02 16.64
CA GLU A 46 0.59 51.71 17.84
C GLU A 46 -0.11 50.69 18.75
N THR A 47 -1.44 50.82 18.92
CA THR A 47 -2.24 49.87 19.70
C THR A 47 -2.27 48.48 19.03
N LEU A 48 -2.40 48.41 17.72
CA LEU A 48 -2.28 47.15 16.97
C LEU A 48 -0.88 46.55 17.10
N ALA A 49 0.16 47.37 16.97
CA ALA A 49 1.53 46.90 17.11
C ALA A 49 1.74 46.32 18.52
N ALA A 50 1.30 47.01 19.57
CA ALA A 50 1.35 46.50 20.95
C ALA A 50 0.59 45.17 21.09
N THR A 51 -0.64 45.11 20.58
CA THR A 51 -1.47 43.88 20.61
C THR A 51 -0.79 42.73 19.86
N ALA A 52 -0.19 42.99 18.70
CA ALA A 52 0.54 41.99 17.93
C ALA A 52 1.80 41.49 18.68
N HIS A 53 2.50 42.37 19.39
CA HIS A 53 3.64 41.98 20.23
C HIS A 53 3.19 41.11 21.41
N ASP A 54 2.11 41.50 22.09
CA ASP A 54 1.55 40.71 23.20
C ASP A 54 1.11 39.31 22.75
N VAL A 55 0.46 39.23 21.59
CA VAL A 55 0.05 37.95 20.98
C VAL A 55 1.28 37.11 20.60
N LEU A 56 2.32 37.71 20.00
CA LEU A 56 3.56 37.02 19.68
C LEU A 56 4.28 36.48 20.93
N ASP A 57 4.31 37.26 22.01
CA ASP A 57 4.92 36.84 23.26
C ASP A 57 4.11 35.73 23.94
N ALA A 58 2.78 35.79 23.88
CA ALA A 58 1.92 34.69 24.31
C ALA A 58 2.17 33.41 23.49
N PHE A 59 2.31 33.51 22.16
CA PHE A 59 2.66 32.37 21.32
C PHE A 59 4.05 31.80 21.63
N ARG A 60 5.05 32.65 21.88
CA ARG A 60 6.39 32.22 22.30
C ARG A 60 6.33 31.45 23.61
N ALA A 61 5.59 31.96 24.60
CA ALA A 61 5.42 31.28 25.88
C ALA A 61 4.73 29.91 25.71
N LEU A 62 3.72 29.81 24.84
CA LEU A 62 3.07 28.53 24.52
C LEU A 62 4.01 27.54 23.83
N LEU A 63 4.83 28.00 22.88
CA LEU A 63 5.81 27.16 22.20
C LEU A 63 6.91 26.65 23.16
N GLU A 64 7.40 27.49 24.05
CA GLU A 64 8.37 27.04 25.07
C GLU A 64 7.75 26.05 26.06
N ALA A 65 6.51 26.28 26.49
CA ALA A 65 5.78 25.33 27.32
C ALA A 65 5.50 24.00 26.61
N ASP A 66 5.26 24.02 25.29
CA ASP A 66 5.12 22.82 24.47
C ASP A 66 6.44 22.07 24.31
N ARG A 67 7.53 22.79 24.05
CA ARG A 67 8.88 22.22 23.97
C ARG A 67 9.27 21.52 25.27
N LEU A 68 9.08 22.16 26.41
CA LEU A 68 9.37 21.56 27.73
C LEU A 68 8.52 20.31 27.98
N ARG A 69 7.24 20.32 27.57
CA ARG A 69 6.39 19.13 27.66
C ARG A 69 6.89 18.00 26.76
N ARG A 70 7.31 18.31 25.54
CA ARG A 70 7.87 17.33 24.60
C ARG A 70 9.20 16.75 25.11
N ASP A 71 10.08 17.58 25.65
CA ASP A 71 11.35 17.13 26.25
C ASP A 71 11.09 16.18 27.42
N GLY A 72 10.16 16.52 28.33
CA GLY A 72 9.75 15.63 29.43
C GLY A 72 9.12 14.32 28.93
N ALA A 73 8.26 14.38 27.92
CA ALA A 73 7.66 13.18 27.31
C ALA A 73 8.70 12.29 26.62
N GLN A 74 9.77 12.87 26.05
CA GLN A 74 10.88 12.10 25.49
C GLN A 74 11.69 11.37 26.56
N GLU A 75 11.93 12.00 27.72
CA GLU A 75 12.57 11.35 28.86
C GLU A 75 11.71 10.19 29.38
N ASP A 76 10.39 10.41 29.51
CA ASP A 76 9.46 9.36 29.92
C ASP A 76 9.35 8.23 28.88
N LEU A 77 9.45 8.54 27.59
CA LEU A 77 9.52 7.53 26.52
C LEU A 77 10.80 6.69 26.64
N ALA A 78 11.94 7.30 27.00
CA ALA A 78 13.17 6.56 27.27
C ALA A 78 13.02 5.63 28.48
N LEU A 79 12.38 6.09 29.56
CA LEU A 79 12.05 5.27 30.72
C LEU A 79 11.09 4.12 30.36
N PHE A 80 10.07 4.39 29.55
CA PHE A 80 9.15 3.38 29.04
C PHE A 80 9.91 2.24 28.33
N ARG A 81 10.83 2.59 27.44
CA ARG A 81 11.69 1.62 26.72
C ARG A 81 12.55 0.82 27.69
N GLN A 82 13.19 1.51 28.65
CA GLN A 82 14.02 0.85 29.66
C GLN A 82 13.21 -0.17 30.49
N TYR A 83 11.98 0.17 30.89
CA TYR A 83 11.10 -0.74 31.61
C TYR A 83 10.64 -1.91 30.74
N ARG A 84 10.29 -1.67 29.47
CA ARG A 84 9.90 -2.73 28.52
C ARG A 84 11.04 -3.72 28.31
N ASP A 85 12.24 -3.23 28.05
CA ASP A 85 13.41 -4.07 27.81
C ASP A 85 13.86 -4.79 29.09
N GLY A 86 13.77 -4.11 30.24
CA GLY A 86 14.01 -4.70 31.55
C GLY A 86 13.05 -5.85 31.85
N ALA A 87 11.75 -5.66 31.56
CA ALA A 87 10.74 -6.69 31.71
C ALA A 87 11.01 -7.91 30.82
N ALA A 88 11.38 -7.67 29.55
CA ALA A 88 11.72 -8.74 28.62
C ALA A 88 12.94 -9.55 29.09
N ARG A 89 13.99 -8.86 29.58
CA ARG A 89 15.17 -9.53 30.15
C ARG A 89 14.82 -10.35 31.39
N ALA A 90 14.03 -9.80 32.32
CA ALA A 90 13.60 -10.50 33.53
C ALA A 90 12.74 -11.73 33.20
N ALA A 91 11.83 -11.62 32.24
CA ALA A 91 11.02 -12.75 31.75
C ALA A 91 11.89 -13.85 31.11
N SER A 92 12.91 -13.48 30.32
CA SER A 92 13.87 -14.43 29.75
C SER A 92 14.69 -15.16 30.83
N VAL A 93 15.12 -14.44 31.88
CA VAL A 93 15.77 -15.06 33.05
C VAL A 93 14.82 -16.04 33.74
N ALA A 94 13.57 -15.65 33.98
CA ALA A 94 12.58 -16.53 34.58
C ALA A 94 12.41 -17.84 33.79
N THR A 95 12.27 -17.76 32.46
CA THR A 95 12.18 -18.95 31.61
C THR A 95 13.37 -19.87 31.78
N ARG A 96 14.61 -19.34 31.69
CA ARG A 96 15.82 -20.14 31.89
C ARG A 96 15.90 -20.78 33.29
N MET A 97 15.45 -20.08 34.33
CA MET A 97 15.42 -20.61 35.70
C MET A 97 14.38 -21.72 35.85
N ARG A 98 13.22 -21.63 35.19
CA ARG A 98 12.24 -22.73 35.16
C ARG A 98 12.78 -23.95 34.43
N ASP A 99 13.43 -23.75 33.28
CA ASP A 99 14.04 -24.85 32.52
C ASP A 99 15.11 -25.55 33.35
N ALA A 100 15.97 -24.80 34.03
CA ALA A 100 16.97 -25.35 34.95
C ALA A 100 16.33 -26.09 36.13
N ALA A 101 15.24 -25.57 36.71
CA ALA A 101 14.50 -26.24 37.77
C ALA A 101 13.91 -27.57 37.30
N GLN A 102 13.31 -27.60 36.10
CA GLN A 102 12.77 -28.83 35.50
C GLN A 102 13.85 -29.86 35.22
N GLN A 103 15.00 -29.44 34.69
CA GLN A 103 16.15 -30.32 34.47
C GLN A 103 16.68 -30.90 35.78
N ALA A 104 16.81 -30.08 36.83
CA ALA A 104 17.23 -30.53 38.15
C ALA A 104 16.24 -31.54 38.75
N SER A 105 14.92 -31.29 38.66
CA SER A 105 13.89 -32.24 39.09
C SER A 105 13.94 -33.56 38.31
N HIS A 106 14.20 -33.51 37.00
CA HIS A 106 14.38 -34.72 36.19
C HIS A 106 15.62 -35.53 36.63
N LEU A 107 16.74 -34.85 36.89
CA LEU A 107 17.95 -35.50 37.40
C LEU A 107 17.73 -36.10 38.79
N ALA A 108 17.00 -35.43 39.68
CA ALA A 108 16.63 -35.97 40.99
C ALA A 108 15.82 -37.28 40.86
N GLY A 109 14.85 -37.32 39.93
CA GLY A 109 14.04 -38.50 39.65
C GLY A 109 14.83 -39.68 39.06
N ALA A 110 15.91 -39.40 38.32
CA ALA A 110 16.75 -40.42 37.70
C ALA A 110 17.95 -40.86 38.57
N ALA A 111 18.34 -40.07 39.57
CA ALA A 111 19.49 -40.37 40.43
C ALA A 111 19.23 -41.58 41.34
N LEU A 112 20.14 -42.55 41.34
CA LEU A 112 20.11 -43.69 42.26
C LEU A 112 20.69 -43.34 43.63
N ASP A 113 21.68 -42.45 43.66
CA ASP A 113 22.30 -41.97 44.89
C ASP A 113 21.41 -40.96 45.64
N GLY A 114 21.26 -41.16 46.95
CA GLY A 114 20.38 -40.36 47.79
C GLY A 114 20.89 -38.93 48.00
N THR A 115 22.20 -38.72 47.99
CA THR A 115 22.79 -37.38 48.16
C THR A 115 22.63 -36.55 46.88
N ALA A 116 22.90 -37.15 45.71
CA ALA A 116 22.67 -36.52 44.41
C ALA A 116 21.19 -36.13 44.20
N ARG A 117 20.25 -36.97 44.66
CA ARG A 117 18.81 -36.65 44.62
C ARG A 117 18.50 -35.43 45.48
N ALA A 118 18.95 -35.41 46.73
CA ALA A 118 18.70 -34.31 47.65
C ALA A 118 19.30 -32.99 47.15
N GLU A 119 20.52 -33.02 46.59
CA GLU A 119 21.15 -31.83 45.99
C GLU A 119 20.37 -31.31 44.77
N ALA A 120 19.95 -32.21 43.88
CA ALA A 120 19.16 -31.86 42.71
C ALA A 120 17.79 -31.25 43.10
N ASP A 121 17.13 -31.79 44.13
CA ASP A 121 15.88 -31.23 44.68
C ASP A 121 16.09 -29.81 45.27
N VAL A 122 17.21 -29.59 45.98
CA VAL A 122 17.57 -28.26 46.52
C VAL A 122 17.81 -27.25 45.38
N ILE A 123 18.51 -27.67 44.33
CA ILE A 123 18.75 -26.84 43.14
C ILE A 123 17.42 -26.53 42.45
N ALA A 124 16.58 -27.53 42.21
CA ALA A 124 15.27 -27.36 41.58
C ALA A 124 14.40 -26.36 42.36
N ALA A 125 14.30 -26.52 43.68
CA ALA A 125 13.55 -25.61 44.53
C ALA A 125 14.12 -24.18 44.53
N ARG A 126 15.45 -24.02 44.53
CA ARG A 126 16.11 -22.71 44.47
C ARG A 126 15.86 -22.02 43.13
N MET A 127 16.01 -22.74 42.02
CA MET A 127 15.77 -22.19 40.68
C MET A 127 14.30 -21.84 40.47
N GLY A 128 13.38 -22.65 41.01
CA GLY A 128 11.94 -22.36 41.02
C GLY A 128 11.63 -21.03 41.74
N ARG A 129 12.20 -20.79 42.93
CA ARG A 129 12.02 -19.52 43.65
C ARG A 129 12.58 -18.32 42.88
N LEU A 130 13.78 -18.43 42.32
CA LEU A 130 14.39 -17.37 41.52
C LEU A 130 13.60 -17.07 40.24
N ALA A 131 12.99 -18.09 39.63
CA ALA A 131 12.06 -17.88 38.51
C ALA A 131 10.86 -17.03 38.93
N THR A 132 10.21 -17.38 40.05
CA THR A 132 9.07 -16.62 40.59
C THR A 132 9.44 -15.17 40.92
N GLU A 133 10.61 -14.93 41.52
CA GLU A 133 11.10 -13.57 41.80
C GLU A 133 11.34 -12.78 40.50
N ALA A 134 11.95 -13.40 39.49
CA ALA A 134 12.19 -12.78 38.19
C ALA A 134 10.87 -12.46 37.45
N GLU A 135 9.85 -13.31 37.55
CA GLU A 135 8.51 -13.07 37.02
C GLU A 135 7.81 -11.92 37.72
N ALA A 136 7.87 -11.87 39.05
CA ALA A 136 7.31 -10.78 39.83
C ALA A 136 7.99 -9.45 39.44
N HIS A 137 9.31 -9.45 39.27
CA HIS A 137 10.04 -8.27 38.81
C HIS A 137 9.62 -7.86 37.39
N ALA A 138 9.53 -8.80 36.45
CA ALA A 138 9.06 -8.55 35.10
C ALA A 138 7.65 -7.93 35.10
N ALA A 139 6.73 -8.46 35.92
CA ALA A 139 5.37 -7.94 36.04
C ALA A 139 5.33 -6.50 36.60
N VAL A 140 6.19 -6.18 37.59
CA VAL A 140 6.31 -4.80 38.10
C VAL A 140 6.80 -3.85 37.00
N LEU A 141 7.81 -4.24 36.23
CA LEU A 141 8.33 -3.43 35.13
C LEU A 141 7.30 -3.25 34.01
N GLN A 142 6.54 -4.30 33.67
CA GLN A 142 5.45 -4.21 32.69
C GLN A 142 4.35 -3.24 33.14
N ARG A 143 3.96 -3.26 34.42
CA ARG A 143 2.96 -2.30 34.93
C ARG A 143 3.47 -0.86 34.86
N LYS A 144 4.75 -0.63 35.17
CA LYS A 144 5.37 0.71 35.04
C LYS A 144 5.39 1.17 33.58
N ALA A 145 5.76 0.28 32.65
CA ALA A 145 5.73 0.57 31.22
C ALA A 145 4.30 0.85 30.74
N ALA A 146 3.31 0.06 31.16
CA ALA A 146 1.91 0.28 30.81
C ALA A 146 1.37 1.62 31.34
N ALA A 147 1.72 1.99 32.58
CA ALA A 147 1.33 3.27 33.14
C ALA A 147 1.88 4.47 32.36
N LEU A 148 3.12 4.38 31.85
CA LEU A 148 3.68 5.39 30.96
C LEU A 148 2.99 5.36 29.58
N ALA A 149 2.76 4.19 29.01
CA ALA A 149 2.09 4.05 27.72
C ALA A 149 0.65 4.58 27.68
N GLU A 150 -0.01 4.74 28.83
CA GLU A 150 -1.35 5.32 28.90
C GLU A 150 -1.39 6.85 28.81
N ARG A 151 -0.25 7.53 28.99
CA ARG A 151 -0.20 9.00 28.88
C ARG A 151 -0.31 9.46 27.43
N ASP A 152 -1.11 10.50 27.20
CA ASP A 152 -1.44 10.97 25.85
C ASP A 152 -0.22 11.50 25.08
N ASP A 153 0.70 12.17 25.77
CA ASP A 153 1.97 12.66 25.21
C ASP A 153 2.85 11.51 24.69
N ILE A 154 2.97 10.42 25.46
CA ILE A 154 3.72 9.22 25.07
C ILE A 154 3.01 8.45 23.97
N LYS A 155 1.68 8.35 24.00
CA LYS A 155 0.88 7.76 22.92
C LYS A 155 1.11 8.49 21.60
N GLN A 156 1.12 9.82 21.63
CA GLN A 156 1.39 10.64 20.46
C GLN A 156 2.80 10.42 19.93
N LEU A 157 3.84 10.46 20.79
CA LEU A 157 5.22 10.19 20.36
C LEU A 157 5.40 8.78 19.78
N LEU A 158 4.76 7.75 20.37
CA LEU A 158 4.79 6.39 19.84
C LEU A 158 4.06 6.26 18.50
N ALA A 159 2.99 7.04 18.28
CA ALA A 159 2.32 7.10 16.99
C ALA A 159 3.20 7.79 15.93
N GLU A 160 3.84 8.91 16.28
CA GLU A 160 4.80 9.60 15.41
C GLU A 160 5.96 8.67 15.01
N GLU A 161 6.49 7.87 15.93
CA GLU A 161 7.54 6.89 15.63
C GLU A 161 7.07 5.80 14.65
N ARG A 162 5.87 5.25 14.86
CA ARG A 162 5.29 4.27 13.92
C ARG A 162 5.05 4.88 12.54
N ASP A 163 4.59 6.12 12.48
CA ASP A 163 4.38 6.82 11.22
C ASP A 163 5.71 7.07 10.49
N GLN A 164 6.79 7.36 11.24
CA GLN A 164 8.14 7.48 10.69
C GLN A 164 8.69 6.14 10.20
N GLU A 165 8.56 5.07 10.99
CA GLU A 165 8.97 3.72 10.60
C GLU A 165 8.24 3.28 9.33
N TRP A 166 6.92 3.46 9.29
CA TRP A 166 6.11 3.20 8.11
C TRP A 166 6.56 4.02 6.91
N LYS A 167 6.87 5.32 7.10
CA LYS A 167 7.39 6.19 6.03
C LYS A 167 8.74 5.69 5.50
N MET A 168 9.64 5.21 6.36
CA MET A 168 10.93 4.66 5.95
C MET A 168 10.76 3.35 5.19
N GLU A 169 10.00 2.40 5.72
CA GLU A 169 9.71 1.12 5.03
C GLU A 169 9.08 1.36 3.65
N MET A 170 8.22 2.39 3.57
CA MET A 170 7.62 2.83 2.32
C MET A 170 8.64 3.37 1.32
N GLN A 171 9.55 4.24 1.78
CA GLN A 171 10.63 4.78 0.97
C GLN A 171 11.55 3.68 0.45
N GLU A 172 11.90 2.71 1.29
CA GLU A 172 12.70 1.56 0.91
C GLU A 172 12.00 0.71 -0.15
N THR A 173 10.70 0.45 0.01
CA THR A 173 9.91 -0.32 -0.96
C THR A 173 9.82 0.41 -2.32
N LEU A 174 9.64 1.72 -2.32
CA LEU A 174 9.65 2.52 -3.55
C LEU A 174 11.03 2.52 -4.22
N ALA A 175 12.12 2.62 -3.46
CA ALA A 175 13.47 2.53 -3.98
C ALA A 175 13.76 1.15 -4.61
N LEU A 176 13.29 0.06 -3.97
CA LEU A 176 13.37 -1.28 -4.52
C LEU A 176 12.57 -1.42 -5.82
N ALA A 177 11.33 -0.90 -5.86
CA ALA A 177 10.51 -0.92 -7.07
C ALA A 177 11.18 -0.16 -8.23
N GLU A 178 11.79 1.00 -7.95
CA GLU A 178 12.58 1.74 -8.93
C GLU A 178 13.79 0.93 -9.42
N GLY A 179 14.52 0.27 -8.51
CA GLY A 179 15.62 -0.63 -8.86
C GLY A 179 15.18 -1.75 -9.81
N HIS A 180 14.02 -2.36 -9.56
CA HIS A 180 13.42 -3.37 -10.43
C HIS A 180 13.02 -2.81 -11.81
N LEU A 181 12.44 -1.60 -11.88
CA LEU A 181 12.13 -0.94 -13.15
C LEU A 181 13.40 -0.67 -13.97
N ASN A 182 14.46 -0.16 -13.34
CA ASN A 182 15.74 0.11 -14.00
C ASN A 182 16.41 -1.19 -14.49
N ALA A 183 16.25 -2.29 -13.76
CA ALA A 183 16.71 -3.62 -14.14
C ALA A 183 15.79 -4.33 -15.16
N ARG A 184 14.74 -3.68 -15.66
CA ARG A 184 13.72 -4.25 -16.56
C ARG A 184 12.96 -5.45 -16.00
N ARG A 185 12.88 -5.56 -14.67
CA ARG A 185 12.13 -6.57 -13.90
C ARG A 185 10.74 -6.04 -13.56
N TYR A 186 9.90 -5.91 -14.59
CA TYR A 186 8.65 -5.16 -14.50
C TYR A 186 7.57 -5.84 -13.63
N GLU A 187 7.53 -7.16 -13.60
CA GLU A 187 6.56 -7.90 -12.77
C GLU A 187 6.89 -7.77 -11.28
N GLU A 188 8.16 -7.78 -10.92
CA GLU A 188 8.62 -7.56 -9.55
C GLU A 188 8.35 -6.12 -9.11
N ALA A 189 8.64 -5.13 -9.97
CA ALA A 189 8.28 -3.73 -9.72
C ALA A 189 6.76 -3.56 -9.54
N ARG A 190 5.95 -4.21 -10.39
CA ARG A 190 4.48 -4.18 -10.30
C ARG A 190 3.99 -4.73 -8.96
N ARG A 191 4.48 -5.90 -8.53
CA ARG A 191 4.07 -6.50 -7.24
C ARG A 191 4.37 -5.59 -6.06
N LEU A 192 5.54 -4.96 -6.05
CA LEU A 192 5.91 -4.01 -5.00
C LEU A 192 4.97 -2.80 -5.03
N LEU A 193 4.71 -2.20 -6.20
CA LEU A 193 3.79 -1.06 -6.30
C LEU A 193 2.32 -1.44 -5.98
N ASP A 194 1.90 -2.68 -6.25
CA ASP A 194 0.56 -3.17 -5.92
C ASP A 194 0.40 -3.40 -4.40
N SER A 195 1.46 -3.82 -3.69
CA SER A 195 1.44 -3.88 -2.21
C SER A 195 1.30 -2.51 -1.54
N LEU A 196 1.47 -1.46 -2.33
CA LEU A 196 1.60 -0.07 -1.94
C LEU A 196 0.34 0.77 -2.27
N VAL A 197 -0.76 0.13 -2.69
CA VAL A 197 -2.02 0.80 -3.11
C VAL A 197 -2.70 1.63 -1.99
N GLY A 198 -2.27 1.50 -0.72
CA GLY A 198 -2.73 2.32 0.41
C GLY A 198 -2.02 3.67 0.62
N ILE A 199 -1.02 4.04 -0.18
CA ILE A 199 -0.11 5.19 0.08
C ILE A 199 -0.75 6.57 -0.08
N SER A 200 -2.02 6.65 -0.51
CA SER A 200 -2.65 7.94 -0.80
C SER A 200 -2.64 8.93 0.39
N SER A 201 -2.35 8.49 1.61
CA SER A 201 -2.24 9.29 2.81
C SER A 201 -0.89 10.00 3.04
N VAL A 202 0.18 9.67 2.32
CA VAL A 202 1.51 10.32 2.50
C VAL A 202 1.86 11.21 1.29
N PRO A 203 1.67 12.54 1.39
CA PRO A 203 1.83 13.46 0.25
C PRO A 203 3.21 13.38 -0.41
N ASP A 204 4.27 13.31 0.39
CA ASP A 204 5.66 13.29 -0.09
C ASP A 204 5.97 12.07 -0.98
N LEU A 205 5.38 10.92 -0.67
CA LEU A 205 5.68 9.65 -1.35
C LEU A 205 4.72 9.35 -2.50
N ASN A 206 3.52 9.93 -2.47
CA ASN A 206 2.51 9.77 -3.51
C ASN A 206 3.02 10.24 -4.89
N ARG A 207 3.82 11.31 -4.94
CA ARG A 207 4.42 11.78 -6.20
C ARG A 207 5.33 10.71 -6.81
N THR A 208 6.27 10.17 -6.04
CA THR A 208 7.21 9.14 -6.48
C THR A 208 6.47 7.87 -6.90
N PHE A 209 5.51 7.43 -6.09
CA PHE A 209 4.66 6.29 -6.40
C PHE A 209 3.95 6.45 -7.75
N ARG A 210 3.27 7.58 -7.98
CA ARG A 210 2.59 7.89 -9.25
C ARG A 210 3.57 7.93 -10.43
N THR A 211 4.76 8.50 -10.24
CA THR A 211 5.79 8.51 -11.28
C THR A 211 6.22 7.09 -11.66
N LEU A 212 6.44 6.21 -10.68
CA LEU A 212 6.82 4.81 -10.94
C LEU A 212 5.67 4.02 -11.57
N GLN A 213 4.43 4.21 -11.12
CA GLN A 213 3.26 3.62 -11.76
C GLN A 213 3.11 4.08 -13.22
N ASN A 214 3.23 5.37 -13.50
CA ASN A 214 3.17 5.89 -14.86
C ASN A 214 4.29 5.31 -15.74
N ARG A 215 5.50 5.15 -15.21
CA ARG A 215 6.61 4.49 -15.93
C ARG A 215 6.30 3.03 -16.25
N LEU A 216 5.72 2.29 -15.29
CA LEU A 216 5.31 0.89 -15.49
C LEU A 216 4.25 0.78 -16.60
N GLU A 217 3.23 1.66 -16.57
CA GLU A 217 2.19 1.71 -17.60
C GLU A 217 2.75 2.08 -18.98
N LEU A 218 3.69 3.03 -19.05
CA LEU A 218 4.37 3.37 -20.31
C LEU A 218 5.12 2.17 -20.90
N VAL A 219 5.86 1.44 -20.09
CA VAL A 219 6.56 0.22 -20.54
C VAL A 219 5.56 -0.82 -21.06
N LYS A 220 4.44 -0.99 -20.37
CA LYS A 220 3.37 -1.92 -20.79
C LYS A 220 2.80 -1.53 -22.15
N VAL A 221 2.54 -0.24 -22.36
CA VAL A 221 2.07 0.30 -23.64
C VAL A 221 3.11 0.09 -24.74
N GLU A 222 4.39 0.37 -24.49
CA GLU A 222 5.48 0.18 -25.46
C GLU A 222 5.66 -1.30 -25.85
N ALA A 223 5.58 -2.21 -24.88
CA ALA A 223 5.62 -3.65 -25.11
C ALA A 223 4.46 -4.10 -26.01
N ALA A 224 3.24 -3.65 -25.69
CA ALA A 224 2.04 -3.96 -26.47
C ALA A 224 2.10 -3.36 -27.89
N GLN A 225 2.59 -2.13 -28.06
CA GLN A 225 2.79 -1.52 -29.38
C GLN A 225 3.86 -2.25 -30.20
N SER A 226 4.93 -2.72 -29.55
CA SER A 226 5.99 -3.48 -30.22
C SER A 226 5.50 -4.85 -30.67
N ALA A 227 4.76 -5.56 -29.82
CA ALA A 227 4.08 -6.80 -30.19
C ALA A 227 3.08 -6.59 -31.33
N LEU A 228 2.29 -5.51 -31.30
CA LEU A 228 1.37 -5.16 -32.40
C LEU A 228 2.12 -4.94 -33.72
N ARG A 229 3.22 -4.19 -33.70
CA ARG A 229 4.04 -3.93 -34.90
C ARG A 229 4.59 -5.22 -35.50
N GLU A 230 5.11 -6.11 -34.66
CA GLU A 230 5.68 -7.38 -35.12
C GLU A 230 4.60 -8.34 -35.61
N ALA A 231 3.48 -8.45 -34.88
CA ALA A 231 2.31 -9.22 -35.31
C ALA A 231 1.77 -8.74 -36.67
N ARG A 232 1.77 -7.42 -36.93
CA ARG A 232 1.37 -6.87 -38.24
C ARG A 232 2.28 -7.32 -39.38
N ARG A 233 3.57 -7.54 -39.13
CA ARG A 233 4.52 -8.02 -40.16
C ARG A 233 4.28 -9.49 -40.49
N CYS A 234 4.02 -10.32 -39.49
CA CYS A 234 3.92 -11.77 -39.69
C CYS A 234 2.49 -12.26 -40.00
N HIS A 235 1.41 -11.56 -39.59
CA HIS A 235 0.04 -12.11 -39.67
C HIS A 235 -0.41 -12.59 -41.07
N ARG A 236 0.13 -12.02 -42.14
CA ARG A 236 -0.23 -12.42 -43.52
C ARG A 236 0.34 -13.77 -43.93
N HIS A 237 1.55 -14.08 -43.49
CA HIS A 237 2.31 -15.27 -43.94
C HIS A 237 2.46 -16.31 -42.83
N GLN A 238 2.42 -15.88 -41.57
CA GLN A 238 2.60 -16.68 -40.37
C GLN A 238 1.56 -16.24 -39.31
N PRO A 239 0.26 -16.52 -39.54
CA PRO A 239 -0.79 -16.06 -38.62
C PRO A 239 -0.68 -16.69 -37.23
N VAL A 240 -0.13 -17.90 -37.10
CA VAL A 240 0.10 -18.55 -35.79
C VAL A 240 1.14 -17.77 -34.98
N ALA A 241 2.27 -17.39 -35.58
CA ALA A 241 3.28 -16.59 -34.91
C ALA A 241 2.75 -15.22 -34.48
N ALA A 242 1.82 -14.63 -35.23
CA ALA A 242 1.14 -13.41 -34.81
C ALA A 242 0.26 -13.63 -33.57
N LEU A 243 -0.40 -14.78 -33.45
CA LEU A 243 -1.16 -15.12 -32.24
C LEU A 243 -0.22 -15.31 -31.04
N ASP A 244 0.89 -16.04 -31.21
CA ASP A 244 1.86 -16.28 -30.13
C ASP A 244 2.42 -14.97 -29.53
N LEU A 245 2.49 -13.89 -30.32
CA LEU A 245 2.88 -12.56 -29.85
C LEU A 245 1.76 -11.79 -29.14
N LEU A 246 0.50 -12.04 -29.49
CA LEU A 246 -0.66 -11.25 -29.05
C LEU A 246 -1.39 -11.88 -27.85
N GLU A 247 -1.51 -13.21 -27.81
CA GLU A 247 -2.23 -13.94 -26.75
C GLU A 247 -1.66 -13.71 -25.33
N PRO A 248 -0.33 -13.64 -25.12
CA PRO A 248 0.23 -13.46 -23.77
C PRO A 248 0.04 -12.04 -23.20
N LEU A 249 -0.40 -11.07 -24.01
CA LEU A 249 -0.47 -9.67 -23.58
C LEU A 249 -1.58 -9.44 -22.55
N ASP A 250 -1.22 -8.86 -21.41
CA ASP A 250 -2.18 -8.30 -20.46
C ASP A 250 -2.75 -6.99 -21.01
N LEU A 251 -4.01 -7.02 -21.44
CA LEU A 251 -4.70 -5.87 -22.03
C LEU A 251 -5.28 -4.90 -20.99
N GLN A 252 -5.26 -5.24 -19.70
CA GLN A 252 -5.85 -4.39 -18.66
C GLN A 252 -5.09 -3.07 -18.53
N GLY A 253 -5.78 -1.93 -18.50
CA GLY A 253 -5.15 -0.60 -18.34
C GLY A 253 -4.47 -0.03 -19.60
N LEU A 254 -4.45 -0.78 -20.72
CA LEU A 254 -3.99 -0.24 -22.00
C LEU A 254 -5.00 0.77 -22.59
N PRO A 255 -4.55 1.76 -23.38
CA PRO A 255 -5.44 2.67 -24.08
C PRO A 255 -6.43 1.94 -25.00
N ASP A 256 -7.71 2.33 -24.96
CA ASP A 256 -8.80 1.69 -25.70
C ASP A 256 -8.55 1.55 -27.21
N GLU A 257 -7.88 2.53 -27.81
CA GLU A 257 -7.50 2.47 -29.21
C GLU A 257 -6.46 1.38 -29.49
N LEU A 258 -5.46 1.22 -28.62
CA LEU A 258 -4.46 0.17 -28.74
C LEU A 258 -5.10 -1.21 -28.54
N VAL A 259 -5.99 -1.35 -27.56
CA VAL A 259 -6.76 -2.57 -27.31
C VAL A 259 -7.59 -2.96 -28.53
N ARG A 260 -8.29 -2.00 -29.16
CA ARG A 260 -9.05 -2.24 -30.39
C ARG A 260 -8.16 -2.75 -31.53
N HIS A 261 -6.98 -2.16 -31.71
CA HIS A 261 -6.03 -2.60 -32.73
C HIS A 261 -5.48 -4.01 -32.48
N LEU A 262 -5.11 -4.32 -31.23
CA LEU A 262 -4.62 -5.63 -30.83
C LEU A 262 -5.69 -6.71 -31.03
N CYS A 263 -6.91 -6.50 -30.52
CA CYS A 263 -8.02 -7.43 -30.69
C CYS A 263 -8.42 -7.60 -32.17
N GLY A 264 -8.40 -6.52 -32.95
CA GLY A 264 -8.70 -6.57 -34.37
C GLY A 264 -7.71 -7.43 -35.15
N LEU A 265 -6.41 -7.26 -34.90
CA LEU A 265 -5.36 -8.04 -35.56
C LEU A 265 -5.37 -9.51 -35.10
N TRP A 266 -5.58 -9.75 -33.81
CA TRP A 266 -5.75 -11.10 -33.26
C TRP A 266 -6.90 -11.85 -33.94
N LEU A 267 -8.07 -11.20 -34.10
CA LEU A 267 -9.19 -11.79 -34.84
C LEU A 267 -8.86 -12.03 -36.32
N GLU A 268 -8.16 -11.11 -36.99
CA GLU A 268 -7.77 -11.30 -38.38
C GLU A 268 -6.81 -12.49 -38.54
N ALA A 269 -5.83 -12.63 -37.65
CA ALA A 269 -4.92 -13.78 -37.61
C ALA A 269 -5.70 -15.09 -37.38
N CYS A 270 -6.66 -15.13 -36.46
CA CYS A 270 -7.54 -16.29 -36.26
C CYS A 270 -8.32 -16.67 -37.53
N ARG A 271 -8.86 -15.69 -38.27
CA ARG A 271 -9.56 -15.95 -39.53
C ARG A 271 -8.64 -16.48 -40.63
N ARG A 272 -7.38 -16.05 -40.66
CA ARG A 272 -6.37 -16.52 -41.64
C ARG A 272 -5.95 -17.96 -41.43
N ILE A 273 -5.99 -18.47 -40.20
CA ILE A 273 -5.67 -19.88 -39.90
C ILE A 273 -6.71 -20.82 -40.54
N GLY A 274 -7.90 -20.33 -40.88
CA GLY A 274 -8.89 -21.13 -41.61
C GLY A 274 -9.59 -22.17 -40.72
N LEU A 275 -9.85 -21.81 -39.47
CA LEU A 275 -10.53 -22.66 -38.50
C LEU A 275 -12.02 -22.86 -38.87
N LEU A 276 -12.31 -23.90 -39.66
CA LEU A 276 -13.65 -24.20 -40.14
C LEU A 276 -14.60 -24.55 -39.00
N GLY A 277 -15.74 -23.86 -38.92
CA GLY A 277 -16.72 -24.07 -37.84
C GLY A 277 -16.35 -23.38 -36.52
N ALA A 278 -15.29 -22.56 -36.50
CA ALA A 278 -14.92 -21.79 -35.32
C ALA A 278 -15.99 -20.75 -34.97
N VAL A 279 -16.14 -20.50 -33.68
CA VAL A 279 -16.96 -19.41 -33.15
C VAL A 279 -16.10 -18.43 -32.37
N TYR A 280 -16.39 -17.15 -32.52
CA TYR A 280 -15.84 -16.08 -31.71
C TYR A 280 -16.81 -15.74 -30.57
N TYR A 281 -16.30 -15.77 -29.35
CA TYR A 281 -17.00 -15.33 -28.16
C TYR A 281 -16.35 -14.07 -27.59
N ARG A 282 -17.14 -13.02 -27.40
CA ARG A 282 -16.70 -11.76 -26.78
C ARG A 282 -17.06 -11.77 -25.30
N ALA A 283 -16.06 -11.83 -24.44
CA ALA A 283 -16.25 -11.83 -22.98
C ALA A 283 -16.32 -10.42 -22.37
N GLY A 284 -15.83 -9.40 -23.09
CA GLY A 284 -15.79 -8.01 -22.63
C GLY A 284 -15.10 -7.08 -23.63
N PHE A 285 -14.84 -5.84 -23.24
CA PHE A 285 -13.92 -4.98 -23.99
C PHE A 285 -12.48 -5.46 -23.77
N GLY A 286 -11.69 -5.60 -24.83
CA GLY A 286 -10.33 -6.15 -24.75
C GLY A 286 -10.27 -7.62 -24.30
N SER A 287 -11.34 -8.40 -24.51
CA SER A 287 -11.39 -9.79 -24.06
C SER A 287 -12.24 -10.65 -24.99
N GLY A 288 -11.65 -11.74 -25.49
CA GLY A 288 -12.33 -12.65 -26.40
C GLY A 288 -11.64 -13.99 -26.55
N ALA A 289 -12.39 -14.97 -27.04
CA ALA A 289 -11.90 -16.31 -27.31
C ALA A 289 -12.45 -16.81 -28.65
N VAL A 290 -11.64 -17.57 -29.37
CA VAL A 290 -12.06 -18.37 -30.53
C VAL A 290 -12.12 -19.82 -30.10
N LEU A 291 -13.25 -20.46 -30.37
CA LEU A 291 -13.53 -21.83 -29.96
C LEU A 291 -13.84 -22.70 -31.17
N MET A 292 -13.48 -23.98 -31.08
CA MET A 292 -13.78 -25.02 -32.05
C MET A 292 -14.66 -26.11 -31.42
N PRO A 293 -15.54 -26.76 -32.19
CA PRO A 293 -16.29 -27.91 -31.69
C PRO A 293 -15.34 -29.08 -31.43
N ALA A 294 -15.42 -29.68 -30.24
CA ALA A 294 -14.72 -30.89 -29.88
C ALA A 294 -15.60 -32.13 -30.17
N LEU A 295 -14.97 -33.31 -30.21
CA LEU A 295 -15.63 -34.57 -30.54
C LEU A 295 -16.69 -35.00 -29.50
N ASP A 296 -16.55 -34.54 -28.26
CA ASP A 296 -17.46 -34.82 -27.14
C ASP A 296 -18.68 -33.88 -27.09
N GLY A 297 -18.85 -33.03 -28.12
CA GLY A 297 -19.92 -32.04 -28.19
C GLY A 297 -19.68 -30.79 -27.34
N THR A 298 -18.52 -30.67 -26.69
CA THR A 298 -18.08 -29.44 -26.02
C THR A 298 -17.37 -28.50 -27.00
N TRP A 299 -17.09 -27.28 -26.56
CA TRP A 299 -16.33 -26.29 -27.32
C TRP A 299 -14.98 -26.06 -26.67
N GLU A 300 -13.91 -26.20 -27.44
CA GLU A 300 -12.54 -26.03 -26.96
C GLU A 300 -11.97 -24.68 -27.41
N VAL A 301 -11.37 -23.93 -26.48
CA VAL A 301 -10.69 -22.67 -26.80
C VAL A 301 -9.40 -22.97 -27.56
N VAL A 302 -9.30 -22.45 -28.78
CA VAL A 302 -8.11 -22.62 -29.63
C VAL A 302 -7.20 -21.39 -29.61
N SER A 303 -7.77 -20.22 -29.29
CA SER A 303 -7.03 -18.97 -29.17
C SER A 303 -7.81 -18.00 -28.27
N SER A 304 -7.12 -17.19 -27.48
CA SER A 304 -7.74 -16.22 -26.58
C SER A 304 -6.88 -14.99 -26.40
N ILE A 305 -7.53 -13.84 -26.23
CA ILE A 305 -6.86 -12.60 -25.85
C ILE A 305 -7.54 -12.00 -24.61
N GLY A 306 -6.72 -11.56 -23.65
CA GLY A 306 -7.19 -11.00 -22.38
C GLY A 306 -7.23 -12.03 -21.24
N PRO A 307 -8.37 -12.21 -20.53
CA PRO A 307 -8.37 -12.82 -19.20
C PRO A 307 -8.00 -14.31 -19.19
N ARG A 308 -7.17 -14.69 -18.21
CA ARG A 308 -6.64 -16.05 -17.97
C ARG A 308 -7.68 -17.17 -17.85
N ARG A 309 -8.97 -16.85 -17.66
CA ARG A 309 -10.03 -17.87 -17.59
C ARG A 309 -10.33 -18.55 -18.93
N TRP A 310 -9.84 -18.00 -20.05
CA TRP A 310 -10.04 -18.51 -21.41
C TRP A 310 -8.76 -19.10 -22.00
N GLU A 311 -7.95 -19.79 -21.20
CA GLU A 311 -6.73 -20.45 -21.70
C GLU A 311 -7.01 -21.48 -22.80
N ARG A 312 -6.07 -21.58 -23.75
CA ARG A 312 -6.12 -22.58 -24.83
C ARG A 312 -6.25 -24.00 -24.27
N GLY A 313 -7.11 -24.81 -24.88
CA GLY A 313 -7.42 -26.17 -24.44
C GLY A 313 -8.52 -26.26 -23.37
N ARG A 314 -8.97 -25.13 -22.79
CA ARG A 314 -10.16 -25.15 -21.93
C ARG A 314 -11.41 -25.52 -22.73
N ARG A 315 -12.27 -26.34 -22.13
CA ARG A 315 -13.54 -26.79 -22.71
C ARG A 315 -14.74 -26.16 -22.01
N PHE A 316 -15.76 -25.85 -22.80
CA PHE A 316 -17.00 -25.23 -22.36
C PHE A 316 -18.21 -25.98 -22.91
N ALA A 317 -19.25 -26.09 -22.10
CA ALA A 317 -20.53 -26.62 -22.55
C ALA A 317 -21.19 -25.62 -23.53
N PRO A 318 -21.93 -26.08 -24.56
CA PRO A 318 -22.59 -25.20 -25.52
C PRO A 318 -23.52 -24.15 -24.87
N GLN A 319 -24.18 -24.48 -23.75
CA GLN A 319 -25.07 -23.54 -23.06
C GLN A 319 -24.35 -22.32 -22.45
N ALA A 320 -23.05 -22.43 -22.19
CA ALA A 320 -22.23 -21.35 -21.62
C ALA A 320 -21.81 -20.29 -22.65
N LEU A 321 -21.98 -20.56 -23.95
CA LEU A 321 -21.51 -19.71 -25.04
C LEU A 321 -22.63 -18.88 -25.69
N ARG A 322 -23.63 -18.44 -24.90
CA ARG A 322 -24.70 -17.56 -25.41
C ARG A 322 -24.09 -16.28 -25.98
N GLY A 323 -24.41 -15.98 -27.24
CA GLY A 323 -23.92 -14.80 -27.95
C GLY A 323 -22.62 -15.00 -28.73
N ALA A 324 -22.08 -16.22 -28.77
CA ALA A 324 -20.99 -16.57 -29.70
C ALA A 324 -21.45 -16.37 -31.16
N ARG A 325 -20.55 -15.88 -32.01
CA ARG A 325 -20.80 -15.61 -33.43
C ARG A 325 -19.88 -16.47 -34.28
N ALA A 326 -20.34 -16.93 -35.44
CA ALA A 326 -19.49 -17.65 -36.37
C ALA A 326 -18.25 -16.80 -36.75
N LEU A 327 -17.07 -17.42 -36.71
CA LEU A 327 -15.85 -16.79 -37.18
C LEU A 327 -15.78 -16.95 -38.71
N ALA A 328 -16.20 -15.92 -39.43
CA ALA A 328 -16.16 -15.95 -40.89
C ALA A 328 -14.70 -15.96 -41.41
N PRO A 329 -14.34 -16.83 -42.37
CA PRO A 329 -13.05 -16.78 -43.04
C PRO A 329 -12.85 -15.45 -43.77
N ILE A 330 -11.59 -15.06 -43.98
CA ILE A 330 -11.27 -13.88 -44.80
C ILE A 330 -11.75 -14.13 -46.23
N GLY A 331 -12.61 -13.25 -46.73
CA GLY A 331 -13.19 -13.32 -48.09
C GLY A 331 -14.60 -13.92 -48.17
N SER A 332 -15.22 -14.30 -47.05
CA SER A 332 -16.64 -14.67 -47.06
C SER A 332 -17.53 -13.42 -47.21
N PRO A 333 -18.57 -13.45 -48.06
CA PRO A 333 -19.50 -12.32 -48.21
C PRO A 333 -20.17 -12.02 -46.86
N VAL A 334 -20.24 -10.73 -46.52
CA VAL A 334 -21.02 -10.26 -45.37
C VAL A 334 -22.48 -10.61 -45.64
N PRO A 335 -23.17 -11.41 -44.80
CA PRO A 335 -24.61 -11.58 -44.94
C PRO A 335 -25.26 -10.23 -44.62
N ALA A 336 -26.13 -9.78 -45.54
CA ALA A 336 -26.88 -8.53 -45.47
C ALA A 336 -27.80 -8.45 -44.25
#